data_AF-A0A964NH51-F1
#
_entry.id   AF-A0A964NH51-F1
#
_cell.length_a   1.000
_cell.length_b   1.000
_cell.length_c   1.000
_cell.angle_alpha   90.00
_cell.angle_beta   90.00
_cell.angle_gamma   90.00
#
_symmetry.space_group_name_H-M   'P 1'
#
loop_
_entity.id
_entity.type
_entity.pdbx_description
1 polymer ?
#
loop_
_entity_poly.entity_id
_entity_poly.type
_entity_poly.pdbx_seq_one_letter_code
_entity_poly.pdbx_strand_id
1 'polypeptide(L)'
;MGIMESVKNWIQPQREPHTLYISIDEIPQPREWGTVQLTIGNDMLMSRDTSLEASATEELLGWIERNLPKIKASGYHQVQFENVAQPLQQRIRELLNG
;
A
#
# COMPACT_ATOMS: atom_id res chain seq x y z
N MET A 1 -14.94 33.52 -20.18
CA MET A 1 -14.89 33.03 -18.79
C MET A 1 -14.79 31.52 -18.87
N GLY A 2 -13.57 31.00 -18.87
CA GLY A 2 -13.28 29.60 -19.14
C GLY A 2 -13.31 28.80 -17.84
N ILE A 3 -14.24 27.85 -17.77
CA ILE A 3 -14.32 26.84 -16.71
C ILE A 3 -13.21 25.82 -17.03
N MET A 4 -11.97 26.15 -16.70
CA MET A 4 -10.79 25.29 -16.94
C MET A 4 -9.97 25.17 -15.66
N GLU A 5 -10.62 24.86 -14.54
CA GLU A 5 -9.93 24.57 -13.28
C GLU A 5 -10.28 23.19 -12.70
N SER A 6 -11.16 22.40 -13.32
CA SER A 6 -11.76 21.22 -12.66
C SER A 6 -11.49 19.86 -13.32
N VAL A 7 -10.39 19.70 -14.07
CA VAL A 7 -10.06 18.39 -14.71
C VAL A 7 -8.75 17.77 -14.23
N LYS A 8 -8.02 18.41 -13.31
CA LYS A 8 -6.72 17.88 -12.85
C LYS A 8 -6.78 16.94 -11.64
N ASN A 9 -7.97 16.63 -11.12
CA ASN A 9 -8.14 15.83 -9.89
C ASN A 9 -8.81 14.46 -10.09
N TRP A 10 -8.95 13.98 -11.33
CA TRP A 10 -9.84 12.85 -11.67
C TRP A 10 -9.14 11.51 -11.98
N ILE A 11 -7.89 11.26 -11.57
CA ILE A 11 -7.26 9.94 -11.85
C ILE A 11 -6.63 9.29 -10.62
N GLN A 12 -6.90 9.82 -9.43
CA GLN A 12 -6.70 9.05 -8.20
C GLN A 12 -8.07 8.92 -7.54
N PRO A 13 -8.61 7.70 -7.38
CA PRO A 13 -9.84 7.54 -6.62
C PRO A 13 -9.61 8.20 -5.26
N GLN A 14 -10.55 9.04 -4.84
CA GLN A 14 -10.42 9.79 -3.60
C GLN A 14 -10.36 8.77 -2.46
N ARG A 15 -9.14 8.50 -1.97
CA ARG A 15 -8.90 7.50 -0.93
C ARG A 15 -9.42 8.02 0.39
N GLU A 16 -10.07 7.17 1.16
CA GLU A 16 -10.69 7.57 2.42
C GLU A 16 -9.62 8.04 3.41
N PRO A 17 -9.83 9.21 4.06
CA PRO A 17 -8.92 9.66 5.10
C PRO A 17 -8.92 8.62 6.22
N HIS A 18 -7.77 8.40 6.86
CA HIS A 18 -7.56 7.39 7.90
C HIS A 18 -7.69 5.93 7.43
N THR A 19 -7.75 5.64 6.13
CA THR A 19 -7.60 4.28 5.60
C THR A 19 -6.17 4.05 5.14
N LEU A 20 -5.56 2.97 5.63
CA LEU A 20 -4.28 2.45 5.15
C LEU A 20 -4.51 1.61 3.91
N TYR A 21 -4.09 2.10 2.76
CA TYR A 21 -4.07 1.36 1.51
C TYR A 21 -2.71 0.70 1.33
N ILE A 22 -2.74 -0.62 1.14
CA ILE A 22 -1.56 -1.45 0.87
C ILE A 22 -1.73 -1.97 -0.55
N SER A 23 -0.86 -1.50 -1.43
CA SER A 23 -0.90 -1.89 -2.85
C SER A 23 0.42 -2.53 -3.26
N ILE A 24 0.34 -3.50 -4.17
CA ILE A 24 1.51 -4.08 -4.82
C ILE A 24 1.32 -3.86 -6.31
N ASP A 25 2.12 -2.97 -6.89
CA ASP A 25 2.10 -2.72 -8.32
C ASP A 25 3.19 -3.56 -8.98
N GLU A 26 2.81 -4.46 -9.88
CA GLU A 26 3.76 -5.32 -10.59
C GLU A 26 4.58 -4.47 -11.59
N ILE A 27 5.90 -4.57 -11.52
CA ILE A 27 6.76 -3.84 -12.45
C ILE A 27 6.80 -4.63 -13.77
N PRO A 28 6.50 -4.00 -14.92
CA PRO A 28 6.36 -4.73 -16.19
C PRO A 28 7.64 -5.43 -16.62
N GLN A 29 8.82 -4.95 -16.19
CA GLN A 29 10.12 -5.58 -16.41
C GLN A 29 11.09 -5.21 -15.28
N PRO A 30 11.69 -6.19 -14.57
CA PRO A 30 11.39 -7.62 -14.59
C PRO A 30 10.04 -7.94 -13.93
N ARG A 31 9.26 -8.86 -14.52
CA ARG A 31 7.90 -9.25 -14.04
C ARG A 31 7.88 -9.93 -12.66
N GLU A 32 9.06 -10.20 -12.13
CA GLU A 32 9.27 -10.86 -10.84
C GLU A 32 9.37 -9.84 -9.70
N TRP A 33 9.22 -8.55 -9.99
CA TRP A 33 9.35 -7.45 -9.04
C TRP A 33 8.07 -6.64 -8.99
N GLY A 34 7.77 -6.10 -7.82
CA GLY A 34 6.66 -5.20 -7.60
C GLY A 34 7.04 -4.11 -6.61
N THR A 35 6.35 -2.98 -6.69
CA THR A 35 6.49 -1.91 -5.70
C THR A 35 5.35 -2.03 -4.70
N VAL A 36 5.67 -2.29 -3.44
CA VAL A 36 4.70 -2.20 -2.36
C VAL A 36 4.57 -0.75 -1.92
N GLN A 37 3.36 -0.23 -1.87
CA GLN A 37 3.08 1.11 -1.38
C GLN A 37 2.08 1.05 -0.22
N LEU A 38 2.44 1.72 0.87
CA LEU A 38 1.58 2.00 2.02
C LEU A 38 1.22 3.47 1.99
N THR A 39 -0.08 3.76 1.89
CA THR A 39 -0.59 5.14 1.83
C THR A 39 -1.75 5.32 2.81
N ILE A 40 -1.86 6.51 3.41
CA ILE A 40 -2.99 6.89 4.26
C ILE A 40 -3.81 7.93 3.52
N GLY A 41 -5.03 7.57 3.10
CA GLY A 41 -5.75 8.40 2.15
C GLY A 41 -4.90 8.60 0.88
N ASN A 42 -4.62 9.86 0.52
CA ASN A 42 -3.76 10.19 -0.63
C ASN A 42 -2.27 10.38 -0.26
N ASP A 43 -1.92 10.31 1.03
CA ASP A 43 -0.55 10.55 1.50
C ASP A 43 0.27 9.27 1.49
N MET A 44 1.40 9.29 0.81
CA MET A 44 2.31 8.14 0.79
C MET A 44 3.08 8.06 2.10
N LEU A 45 2.84 6.99 2.86
CA LEU A 45 3.55 6.77 4.12
C LEU A 45 4.94 6.19 3.84
N MET A 46 4.99 5.14 3.03
CA MET A 46 6.22 4.44 2.63
C MET A 46 5.99 3.62 1.36
N SER A 47 7.04 3.43 0.58
CA SER A 47 7.07 2.52 -0.55
C SER A 47 8.37 1.72 -0.55
N ARG A 48 8.32 0.51 -1.08
CA ARG A 48 9.51 -0.34 -1.24
C ARG A 48 9.33 -1.26 -2.43
N ASP A 49 10.39 -1.38 -3.23
CA ASP A 49 10.49 -2.41 -4.26
C ASP A 49 10.82 -3.76 -3.64
N THR A 50 10.09 -4.78 -4.04
CA THR A 50 10.25 -6.16 -3.57
C THR A 50 10.21 -7.12 -4.75
N SER A 51 10.87 -8.26 -4.61
CA SER A 51 10.56 -9.42 -5.45
C SER A 51 9.15 -9.91 -5.10
N LEU A 52 8.42 -10.41 -6.10
CA LEU A 52 7.09 -11.03 -6.00
C LEU A 52 7.20 -12.55 -5.80
N GLU A 53 8.41 -13.08 -5.74
CA GLU A 53 8.65 -14.48 -5.45
C GLU A 53 8.16 -14.85 -4.04
N ALA A 54 7.75 -16.11 -3.86
CA ALA A 54 7.22 -16.59 -2.57
C ALA A 54 8.20 -16.33 -1.41
N SER A 55 9.51 -16.45 -1.65
CA SER A 55 10.56 -16.17 -0.66
C SER A 55 10.63 -14.72 -0.20
N ALA A 56 10.17 -13.77 -1.02
CA ALA A 56 10.16 -12.34 -0.69
C ALA A 56 8.96 -11.94 0.17
N THR A 57 7.98 -12.84 0.36
CA THR A 57 6.82 -12.60 1.24
C THR A 57 7.26 -12.38 2.69
N GLU A 58 8.21 -13.17 3.19
CA GLU A 58 8.69 -13.02 4.57
C GLU A 58 9.50 -11.74 4.75
N GLU A 59 10.29 -11.35 3.74
CA GLU A 59 11.01 -10.07 3.74
C GLU A 59 10.05 -8.87 3.76
N LEU A 60 8.96 -8.95 3.00
CA LEU A 60 7.92 -7.93 3.00
C LEU A 60 7.25 -7.83 4.36
N LEU A 61 6.84 -8.96 4.95
CA LEU A 61 6.22 -8.99 6.28
C LEU A 61 7.17 -8.44 7.35
N GLY A 62 8.45 -8.84 7.33
CA GLY A 62 9.46 -8.32 8.25
C GLY A 62 9.71 -6.82 8.07
N TRP A 63 9.59 -6.29 6.85
CA TRP A 63 9.64 -4.85 6.60
C TRP A 63 8.42 -4.12 7.16
N ILE A 64 7.22 -4.65 6.98
CA ILE A 64 6.00 -4.07 7.57
C ILE A 64 6.12 -4.10 9.10
N GLU A 65 6.57 -5.22 9.68
CA GLU A 65 6.76 -5.40 11.13
C GLU A 65 7.68 -4.33 11.71
N ARG A 66 8.86 -4.14 11.11
CA ARG A 66 9.83 -3.12 11.52
C ARG A 66 9.28 -1.69 11.47
N ASN A 67 8.30 -1.46 10.60
CA ASN A 67 7.67 -0.15 10.44
C ASN A 67 6.30 -0.03 11.13
N LEU A 68 5.82 -1.08 11.81
CA LEU A 68 4.57 -1.06 12.59
C LEU A 68 4.40 0.18 13.48
N PRO A 69 5.40 0.64 14.26
CA PRO A 69 5.22 1.84 15.07
C PRO A 69 4.91 3.08 14.24
N LYS A 70 5.53 3.23 13.06
CA LYS A 70 5.25 4.34 12.14
C LYS A 70 3.87 4.21 11.49
N ILE A 71 3.47 2.99 11.14
CA ILE A 71 2.15 2.70 10.56
C ILE A 71 1.06 2.96 11.60
N LYS A 72 1.19 2.46 12.84
CA LYS A 72 0.23 2.72 13.93
C LYS A 72 0.18 4.21 14.30
N ALA A 73 1.32 4.91 14.30
CA ALA A 73 1.38 6.36 14.56
C ALA A 73 0.68 7.20 13.48
N SER A 74 0.40 6.64 12.29
CA SER A 74 -0.35 7.36 11.25
C SER A 74 -1.84 7.52 11.58
N GLY A 75 -2.34 6.83 12.62
CA GLY A 75 -3.74 6.93 13.05
C GLY A 75 -4.74 6.37 12.03
N TYR A 76 -4.35 5.31 11.30
CA TYR A 76 -5.29 4.60 10.43
C TYR A 76 -6.32 3.83 11.26
N HIS A 77 -7.55 3.74 10.76
CA HIS A 77 -8.64 2.99 11.38
C HIS A 77 -9.05 1.75 10.57
N GLN A 78 -8.75 1.75 9.27
CA GLN A 78 -9.11 0.69 8.34
C GLN A 78 -7.94 0.35 7.43
N VAL A 79 -7.89 -0.90 6.95
CA VAL A 79 -6.88 -1.37 5.98
C VAL A 79 -7.58 -1.86 4.73
N GLN A 80 -7.16 -1.37 3.57
CA GLN A 80 -7.59 -1.83 2.25
C GLN A 80 -6.40 -2.33 1.44
N PHE A 81 -6.64 -3.38 0.65
CA PHE A 81 -5.62 -4.02 -0.17
C PHE A 81 -5.96 -3.86 -1.64
N GLU A 82 -4.98 -3.47 -2.44
CA GLU A 82 -5.11 -3.29 -3.89
C GLU A 82 -4.04 -4.14 -4.58
N ASN A 83 -4.44 -5.02 -5.51
CA ASN A 83 -3.52 -5.91 -6.24
C ASN A 83 -2.63 -6.82 -5.35
N VAL A 84 -3.05 -7.07 -4.10
CA VAL A 84 -2.36 -7.97 -3.17
C VAL A 84 -3.06 -9.33 -3.18
N ALA A 85 -2.31 -10.43 -3.30
CA ALA A 85 -2.90 -11.77 -3.23
C ALA A 85 -3.55 -12.03 -1.85
N GLN A 86 -4.76 -12.62 -1.83
CA GLN A 86 -5.49 -12.91 -0.58
C GLN A 86 -4.68 -13.57 0.55
N PRO A 87 -3.85 -14.62 0.31
CA PRO A 87 -3.06 -15.21 1.40
C PRO A 87 -2.11 -14.20 2.04
N LEU A 88 -1.52 -13.30 1.26
CA LEU A 88 -0.66 -12.24 1.76
C LEU A 88 -1.46 -11.16 2.52
N GLN A 89 -2.67 -10.82 2.06
CA GLN A 89 -3.55 -9.89 2.77
C GLN A 89 -3.87 -10.38 4.20
N GLN A 90 -4.13 -11.68 4.37
CA GLN A 90 -4.39 -12.26 5.69
C GLN A 90 -3.19 -12.11 6.62
N ARG A 91 -1.99 -12.49 6.15
CA ARG A 91 -0.77 -12.37 6.97
C ARG A 91 -0.45 -10.92 7.34
N ILE A 92 -0.66 -9.96 6.43
CA ILE A 92 -0.48 -8.54 6.72
C ILE A 92 -1.52 -8.05 7.74
N ARG A 93 -2.79 -8.49 7.64
CA ARG A 93 -3.83 -8.14 8.63
C ARG A 93 -3.50 -8.67 10.02
N GLU A 94 -3.05 -9.92 10.11
CA GLU A 94 -2.62 -10.50 11.38
C GLU A 94 -1.48 -9.69 12.00
N LEU A 95 -0.50 -9.29 11.18
CA LEU A 95 0.62 -8.47 11.63
C LEU A 95 0.21 -7.07 12.11
N LEU A 96 -0.73 -6.42 11.43
CA LEU A 96 -1.20 -5.07 11.78
C LEU A 96 -2.10 -5.07 13.02
N ASN A 97 -2.87 -6.14 13.23
CA ASN A 97 -3.78 -6.30 14.37
C ASN A 97 -3.12 -6.92 15.61
N GLY A 98 -1.91 -7.49 15.44
CA GLY A 98 -1.08 -7.99 16.53
C GLY A 98 -0.50 -6.91 17.44
#